data_AF-A7TB80-F1
#
_entry.id   AF-A7TB80-F1
#
_cell.length_a   1.000
_cell.length_b   1.000
_cell.length_c   1.000
_cell.angle_alpha   90.00
_cell.angle_beta   90.00
_cell.angle_gamma   90.00
#
_symmetry.space_group_name_H-M   'P 1'
#
loop_
_entity.id
_entity.type
_entity.pdbx_description
1 polymer ?
#
loop_
_entity_poly.entity_id
_entity_poly.type
_entity_poly.pdbx_seq_one_letter_code
_entity_poly.pdbx_strand_id
1 'polypeptide(L)'
;SSDTLHPRDIDAFWLQRELNKYYADAEASRSKSEEVQEILKSANDERELENKLMLLLGHDKFSFIRLLRKNRNMVLYCTLLATAQSSKEKKEIEAKMEADPDLAQILHALNETDKGDLI
;
A
#
# COMPACT_ATOMS: atom_id res chain seq x y z
N SER A 1 0.56 -20.72 -5.44
CA SER A 1 0.08 -20.13 -4.17
C SER A 1 1.06 -19.06 -3.78
N SER A 2 0.83 -17.83 -4.23
CA SER A 2 1.81 -16.75 -4.13
C SER A 2 1.16 -15.58 -3.40
N ASP A 3 0.96 -15.72 -2.09
CA ASP A 3 0.55 -14.62 -1.18
C ASP A 3 1.71 -13.64 -0.92
N THR A 4 2.63 -13.49 -1.87
CA THR A 4 3.83 -12.66 -1.75
C THR A 4 3.59 -11.41 -2.57
N LEU A 5 3.14 -10.35 -1.89
CA LEU A 5 3.04 -9.01 -2.49
C LEU A 5 4.46 -8.44 -2.61
N HIS A 6 4.87 -8.03 -3.80
CA HIS A 6 6.15 -7.39 -4.00
C HIS A 6 6.00 -5.86 -3.93
N PRO A 7 6.93 -5.12 -3.29
CA PRO A 7 6.86 -3.66 -3.22
C PRO A 7 6.70 -2.98 -4.60
N ARG A 8 7.32 -3.54 -5.65
CA ARG A 8 7.22 -3.05 -7.04
C ARG A 8 5.83 -3.23 -7.67
N ASP A 9 5.03 -4.18 -7.19
CA ASP A 9 3.67 -4.37 -7.71
C ASP A 9 2.74 -3.24 -7.25
N ILE A 10 3.14 -2.49 -6.21
CA ILE A 10 2.35 -1.46 -5.56
C ILE A 10 2.67 -0.10 -6.18
N ASP A 11 1.98 0.21 -7.28
CA ASP A 11 1.95 1.54 -7.88
C ASP A 11 0.84 2.43 -7.29
N ALA A 12 0.75 3.67 -7.76
CA ALA A 12 -0.25 4.66 -7.29
C ALA A 12 -1.72 4.22 -7.51
N PHE A 13 -1.97 3.27 -8.41
CA PHE A 13 -3.29 2.76 -8.77
C PHE A 13 -3.51 1.31 -8.33
N TRP A 14 -2.55 0.68 -7.64
CA TRP A 14 -2.65 -0.72 -7.24
C TRP A 14 -3.86 -0.97 -6.34
N LEU A 15 -4.08 -0.11 -5.33
CA LEU A 15 -5.26 -0.18 -4.46
C LEU A 15 -6.56 -0.07 -5.27
N GLN A 16 -6.62 0.88 -6.22
CA GLN A 16 -7.78 1.05 -7.08
C GLN A 16 -8.01 -0.20 -7.95
N ARG A 17 -6.96 -0.81 -8.51
CA ARG A 17 -7.05 -2.04 -9.31
C ARG A 17 -7.55 -3.22 -8.49
N GLU A 18 -7.08 -3.39 -7.25
CA GLU A 18 -7.57 -4.44 -6.37
C GLU A 18 -9.05 -4.20 -5.99
N LEU A 19 -9.44 -2.95 -5.74
CA LEU A 19 -10.82 -2.59 -5.44
C LEU A 19 -11.75 -2.76 -6.65
N ASN A 20 -11.29 -2.48 -7.86
CA ASN A 20 -12.07 -2.63 -9.09
C ASN A 20 -12.48 -4.09 -9.37
N LYS A 21 -11.78 -5.07 -8.78
CA LYS A 21 -12.21 -6.48 -8.81
C LYS A 21 -13.52 -6.73 -8.05
N TYR A 22 -13.85 -5.84 -7.11
CA TYR A 22 -15.03 -5.94 -6.25
C TYR A 22 -16.08 -4.88 -6.57
N TYR A 23 -15.66 -3.69 -6.98
CA TYR A 23 -16.52 -2.57 -7.31
C TYR A 23 -16.43 -2.32 -8.82
N ALA A 24 -17.49 -2.61 -9.56
CA ALA A 24 -17.51 -2.41 -11.02
C ALA A 24 -17.44 -0.92 -11.43
N ASP A 25 -17.71 -0.02 -10.49
CA ASP A 25 -17.68 1.42 -10.71
C ASP A 25 -16.27 1.99 -10.42
N ALA A 26 -15.72 2.70 -11.41
CA ALA A 26 -14.37 3.26 -11.34
C ALA A 26 -14.25 4.42 -10.34
N GLU A 27 -15.31 5.21 -10.16
CA GLU A 27 -15.36 6.33 -9.21
C GLU A 27 -15.45 5.80 -7.78
N ALA A 28 -16.31 4.80 -7.54
CA ALA A 28 -16.40 4.10 -6.27
C ALA A 28 -15.06 3.44 -5.91
N SER A 29 -14.42 2.76 -6.85
CA SER A 29 -13.10 2.13 -6.63
C SER A 29 -12.02 3.15 -6.25
N ARG A 30 -12.04 4.31 -6.91
CA ARG A 30 -11.11 5.41 -6.61
C ARG A 30 -11.37 5.97 -5.22
N SER A 31 -12.61 6.34 -4.91
CA SER A 31 -12.97 6.88 -3.59
C SER A 31 -12.61 5.90 -2.48
N LYS A 32 -12.92 4.60 -2.66
CA LYS A 32 -12.53 3.55 -1.71
C LYS A 32 -11.02 3.41 -1.56
N SER A 33 -10.25 3.59 -2.64
CA SER A 33 -8.79 3.50 -2.56
C SER A 33 -8.19 4.63 -1.72
N GLU A 34 -8.72 5.85 -1.85
CA GLU A 34 -8.32 7.01 -1.06
C GLU A 34 -8.71 6.81 0.42
N GLU A 35 -9.92 6.31 0.70
CA GLU A 35 -10.37 5.96 2.05
C GLU A 35 -9.51 4.86 2.70
N VAL A 36 -9.16 3.81 1.95
CA VAL A 36 -8.27 2.72 2.43
C VAL A 36 -6.89 3.27 2.77
N GLN A 37 -6.32 4.13 1.92
CA GLN A 37 -5.00 4.72 2.16
C GLN A 37 -4.99 5.57 3.44
N GLU A 38 -6.04 6.35 3.68
CA GLU A 38 -6.17 7.15 4.89
C GLU A 38 -6.35 6.28 6.15
N ILE A 39 -7.06 5.16 6.06
CA ILE A 39 -7.17 4.19 7.15
C ILE A 39 -5.80 3.55 7.46
N LEU A 40 -5.03 3.15 6.44
CA LEU A 40 -3.68 2.59 6.61
C LEU A 40 -2.74 3.58 7.31
N LYS A 41 -2.90 4.87 7.05
CA LYS A 41 -2.11 5.96 7.63
C LYS A 41 -2.53 6.32 9.06
N SER A 42 -3.84 6.36 9.32
CA SER A 42 -4.41 6.88 10.58
C SER A 42 -4.63 5.83 11.68
N ALA A 43 -4.66 4.54 11.35
CA ALA A 43 -4.90 3.50 12.35
C ALA A 43 -3.76 3.41 13.39
N ASN A 44 -4.10 3.34 14.68
CA ASN A 44 -3.07 3.25 15.72
C ASN A 44 -2.57 1.82 15.92
N ASP A 45 -3.46 0.84 15.78
CA ASP A 45 -3.16 -0.57 15.96
C ASP A 45 -3.84 -1.46 14.90
N GLU A 46 -3.49 -2.74 14.89
CA GLU A 46 -4.04 -3.70 13.92
C GLU A 46 -5.55 -3.95 14.05
N ARG A 47 -6.10 -3.83 15.27
CA ARG A 47 -7.53 -4.07 15.52
C ARG A 47 -8.34 -2.90 14.99
N GLU A 48 -7.88 -1.67 15.23
CA GLU A 48 -8.49 -0.46 14.68
C GLU A 48 -8.41 -0.48 13.15
N LEU A 49 -7.26 -0.85 12.59
CA LEU A 49 -7.07 -1.01 11.15
C LEU A 49 -8.09 -2.01 10.57
N GLU A 50 -8.18 -3.21 11.15
CA GLU A 50 -9.10 -4.25 10.71
C GLU A 50 -10.55 -3.79 10.76
N ASN A 51 -10.98 -3.21 11.89
CA ASN A 51 -12.35 -2.75 12.07
C ASN A 51 -12.73 -1.67 11.05
N LYS A 52 -11.86 -0.68 10.83
CA LYS A 52 -12.09 0.38 9.84
C LYS A 52 -12.16 -0.19 8.43
N LEU A 53 -11.26 -1.10 8.07
CA LEU A 53 -11.26 -1.75 6.75
C LEU A 53 -12.51 -2.62 6.55
N MET A 54 -12.94 -3.38 7.55
CA MET A 54 -14.18 -4.18 7.50
C MET A 54 -15.42 -3.30 7.35
N LEU A 55 -15.48 -2.18 8.07
CA LEU A 55 -16.59 -1.23 7.95
C LEU A 55 -16.63 -0.58 6.57
N LEU A 56 -15.46 -0.25 6.00
CA LEU A 56 -15.35 0.41 4.71
C LEU A 56 -15.66 -0.51 3.53
N LEU A 57 -15.09 -1.72 3.56
CA LEU A 57 -15.07 -2.65 2.42
C LEU A 57 -16.16 -3.73 2.51
N GLY A 58 -16.70 -3.96 3.70
CA GLY A 58 -17.60 -5.06 4.01
C GLY A 58 -16.88 -6.32 4.49
N HIS A 59 -17.62 -7.16 5.21
CA HIS A 59 -17.11 -8.42 5.77
C HIS A 59 -16.79 -9.49 4.70
N ASP A 60 -17.30 -9.32 3.49
CA ASP A 60 -17.09 -10.22 2.35
C ASP A 60 -15.68 -10.13 1.75
N LYS A 61 -14.92 -9.06 2.04
CA LYS A 61 -13.58 -8.81 1.49
C LYS A 61 -12.45 -9.17 2.46
N PHE A 62 -12.68 -10.15 3.32
CA PHE A 62 -11.73 -10.58 4.36
C PHE A 62 -10.33 -10.92 3.82
N SER A 63 -10.24 -11.59 2.67
CA SER A 63 -8.95 -11.93 2.05
C SER A 63 -8.12 -10.70 1.70
N PHE A 64 -8.76 -9.66 1.16
CA PHE A 64 -8.10 -8.40 0.83
C PHE A 64 -7.73 -7.61 2.08
N ILE A 65 -8.62 -7.57 3.08
CA ILE A 65 -8.34 -6.95 4.39
C ILE A 65 -7.13 -7.62 5.04
N ARG A 66 -7.05 -8.95 5.00
CA ARG A 66 -5.91 -9.71 5.53
C ARG A 66 -4.61 -9.40 4.80
N LEU A 67 -4.66 -9.21 3.48
CA LEU A 67 -3.50 -8.80 2.67
C LEU A 67 -3.01 -7.42 3.09
N LEU A 68 -3.93 -6.45 3.23
CA LEU A 68 -3.62 -5.09 3.67
C LEU A 68 -3.05 -5.07 5.08
N ARG A 69 -3.58 -5.86 6.00
CA ARG A 69 -3.04 -5.96 7.38
C ARG A 69 -1.62 -6.49 7.40
N LYS A 70 -1.35 -7.60 6.69
CA LYS A 70 -0.01 -8.20 6.63
C LYS A 70 1.02 -7.30 5.98
N ASN A 71 0.62 -6.51 4.99
CA ASN A 71 1.52 -5.67 4.20
C ASN A 71 1.26 -4.18 4.42
N ARG A 72 0.72 -3.79 5.59
CA ARG A 72 0.24 -2.42 5.88
C ARG A 72 1.26 -1.36 5.49
N ASN A 73 2.47 -1.55 6.01
CA ASN A 73 3.61 -0.67 5.80
C ASN A 73 4.01 -0.63 4.33
N MET A 74 4.13 -1.79 3.69
CA MET A 74 4.49 -1.89 2.28
C MET A 74 3.48 -1.16 1.39
N VAL A 75 2.18 -1.45 1.55
CA VAL A 75 1.13 -0.82 0.75
C VAL A 75 1.11 0.68 0.96
N LEU A 76 1.14 1.15 2.21
CA LEU A 76 1.09 2.57 2.52
C LEU A 76 2.28 3.33 1.91
N TYR A 77 3.50 2.91 2.22
CA TYR A 77 4.70 3.64 1.82
C TYR A 77 5.02 3.52 0.33
N CYS A 78 4.80 2.35 -0.30
CA CYS A 78 4.96 2.21 -1.74
C CYS A 78 3.94 3.06 -2.50
N THR A 79 2.68 3.09 -2.06
CA THR A 79 1.66 3.98 -2.66
C THR A 79 2.05 5.45 -2.48
N LEU A 80 2.51 5.86 -1.29
CA LEU A 80 2.99 7.23 -1.04
C LEU A 80 4.14 7.60 -1.97
N LEU A 81 5.16 6.74 -2.10
CA LEU A 81 6.29 6.95 -3.02
C LEU A 81 5.84 7.06 -4.48
N ALA A 82 4.89 6.24 -4.91
CA ALA A 82 4.36 6.26 -6.26
C ALA A 82 3.51 7.51 -6.54
N THR A 83 2.77 8.02 -5.54
CA THR A 83 1.95 9.23 -5.66
C THR A 83 2.73 10.53 -5.45
N ALA A 84 3.94 10.47 -4.90
CA ALA A 84 4.76 11.63 -4.58
C ALA A 84 5.10 12.45 -5.85
N GLN A 85 4.72 13.73 -5.84
CA GLN A 85 4.78 14.61 -7.02
C GLN A 85 6.15 15.28 -7.17
N SER A 86 6.94 15.33 -6.09
CA SER A 86 8.23 16.02 -6.07
C SER A 86 9.36 15.13 -5.57
N SER A 87 10.57 15.36 -6.07
CA SER A 87 11.77 14.67 -5.57
C SER A 87 12.03 14.95 -4.08
N LYS A 88 11.54 16.08 -3.56
CA LYS A 88 11.63 16.41 -2.14
C LYS A 88 10.73 15.50 -1.31
N GLU A 89 9.47 15.38 -1.70
CA GLU A 89 8.49 14.51 -1.02
C GLU A 89 8.94 13.04 -1.07
N LYS A 90 9.44 12.57 -2.21
CA LYS A 90 10.04 11.23 -2.33
C LYS A 90 11.15 11.02 -1.31
N LYS A 91 12.12 11.93 -1.24
CA LYS A 91 13.23 11.86 -0.27
C LYS A 91 12.76 11.88 1.19
N GLU A 92 11.72 12.64 1.50
CA GLU A 92 11.15 12.66 2.86
C GLU A 92 10.49 11.32 3.23
N ILE A 93 9.85 10.66 2.27
CA ILE A 93 9.26 9.33 2.46
C ILE A 93 10.38 8.28 2.55
N GLU A 94 11.36 8.30 1.65
CA GLU A 94 12.53 7.41 1.66
C GLU A 94 13.28 7.51 2.99
N ALA A 95 13.56 8.73 3.48
CA ALA A 95 14.23 8.93 4.76
C ALA A 95 13.44 8.36 5.95
N LYS A 96 12.10 8.45 5.92
CA LYS A 96 11.24 7.80 6.93
C LYS A 96 11.30 6.28 6.82
N MET A 97 11.36 5.74 5.61
CA MET A 97 11.49 4.31 5.39
C MET A 97 12.87 3.81 5.82
N GLU A 98 13.95 4.55 5.58
CA GLU A 98 15.30 4.18 6.04
C GLU A 98 15.43 4.19 7.57
N ALA A 99 14.67 5.04 8.26
CA ALA A 99 14.72 5.15 9.71
C ALA A 99 14.09 3.94 10.45
N ASP A 100 13.23 3.17 9.78
CA ASP A 100 12.57 1.99 10.35
C ASP A 100 13.12 0.73 9.67
N PRO A 101 13.72 -0.23 10.40
CA PRO A 101 14.30 -1.44 9.82
C PRO A 101 13.35 -2.25 8.93
N ASP A 102 12.06 -2.30 9.26
CA ASP A 102 11.07 -3.06 8.50
C ASP A 102 10.73 -2.33 7.18
N LEU A 103 10.68 -0.99 7.21
CA LEU A 103 10.48 -0.18 6.02
C LEU A 103 11.74 -0.08 5.15
N ALA A 104 12.91 -0.11 5.76
CA ALA A 104 14.19 -0.03 5.08
C ALA A 104 14.38 -1.25 4.18
N GLN A 105 13.96 -2.44 4.63
CA GLN A 105 13.95 -3.65 3.78
C GLN A 105 13.06 -3.49 2.54
N ILE A 106 11.89 -2.87 2.69
CA ILE A 106 10.96 -2.58 1.58
C ILE A 106 11.60 -1.60 0.60
N LEU A 107 12.22 -0.52 1.11
CA LEU A 107 12.92 0.46 0.29
C LEU A 107 14.11 -0.17 -0.44
N HIS A 108 14.89 -1.01 0.23
CA HIS A 108 16.01 -1.72 -0.38
C HIS A 108 15.51 -2.64 -1.50
N ALA A 109 14.43 -3.39 -1.28
CA ALA A 109 13.82 -4.23 -2.31
C ALA A 109 13.31 -3.42 -3.51
N LEU A 110 12.81 -2.19 -3.30
CA LEU A 110 12.47 -1.26 -4.39
C LEU A 110 13.71 -0.77 -5.15
N ASN A 111 14.83 -0.51 -4.48
CA ASN A 111 16.04 0.04 -5.10
C ASN A 111 16.96 -1.03 -5.74
N GLU A 112 17.06 -2.23 -5.17
CA GLU A 112 17.98 -3.27 -5.65
C GLU A 112 17.56 -3.87 -7.00
N THR A 113 16.26 -4.09 -7.21
CA THR A 113 15.79 -4.56 -8.53
C THR A 113 15.80 -3.45 -9.59
N ASP A 114 16.06 -2.19 -9.23
CA ASP A 114 16.29 -1.10 -10.21
C ASP A 114 17.70 -1.17 -10.80
N LYS A 115 18.68 -1.62 -9.99
CA LYS A 115 20.05 -1.86 -10.45
C LYS A 115 20.22 -3.20 -11.20
N GLY A 116 19.29 -4.12 -11.04
CA GLY A 116 19.33 -5.46 -11.65
C GLY A 116 18.87 -5.54 -13.11
N ASP A 117 18.20 -4.50 -13.62
CA ASP A 117 17.63 -4.47 -14.98
C ASP A 117 18.50 -3.66 -15.98
N LEU A 118 19.76 -3.40 -15.61
CA LEU A 118 20.74 -2.62 -16.38
C LEU A 118 21.89 -3.49 -16.96
N ILE A 119 21.72 -4.82 -17.07
CA ILE A 119 22.74 -5.73 -17.64
C ILE A 119 22.22 -6.44 -18.87
#